data_AF-A0A8B8CEJ0-F1
#
_entry.id   AF-A0A8B8CEJ0-F1
#
_cell.length_a   1.000
_cell.length_b   1.000
_cell.length_c   1.000
_cell.angle_alpha   90.00
_cell.angle_beta   90.00
_cell.angle_gamma   90.00
#
_symmetry.space_group_name_H-M   'P 1'
#
loop_
_entity.id
_entity.type
_entity.pdbx_description
1 polymer ?
#
loop_
_entity_poly.entity_id
_entity_poly.type
_entity_poly.pdbx_seq_one_letter_code
_entity_poly.pdbx_strand_id
1 'polypeptide(L)'
;MAEAPDNESSKPGLGMRLAIASISKRFPLARNVSTHWLDQRLHEGQGSHVKILDCRAENEYDVSHIEGAVRIDYESSPEEILKVAAIDQSSIVDPLDVVCYCSVGYRSSLVAQKLQDYVKHTTGSSNNRMSFFNLEGSLFKWANENRHMTNSEGCETKFAHPYNAVFGKLLNSDLRKS
;
A
#
# COMPACT_ATOMS: atom_id res chain seq x y z
N MET A 1 -27.06 16.92 -10.19
CA MET A 1 -26.41 17.20 -8.89
C MET A 1 -26.84 16.13 -7.91
N ALA A 2 -25.93 15.23 -7.58
CA ALA A 2 -26.04 14.33 -6.45
C ALA A 2 -24.63 14.23 -5.90
N GLU A 3 -24.35 15.01 -4.85
CA GLU A 3 -23.15 14.85 -4.03
C GLU A 3 -23.29 13.50 -3.32
N ALA A 4 -22.32 12.62 -3.54
CA ALA A 4 -22.17 11.41 -2.74
C ALA A 4 -21.91 11.83 -1.28
N PRO A 5 -22.42 11.09 -0.29
CA PRO A 5 -22.21 11.44 1.10
C PRO A 5 -20.72 11.42 1.41
N ASP A 6 -20.19 12.58 1.83
CA ASP A 6 -18.91 12.73 2.51
C ASP A 6 -18.94 11.83 3.77
N ASN A 7 -18.56 10.57 3.61
CA ASN A 7 -18.11 9.78 4.75
C ASN A 7 -16.77 10.39 5.12
N GLU A 8 -16.75 11.23 6.17
CA GLU A 8 -15.54 11.82 6.74
C GLU A 8 -14.53 10.70 7.05
N SER A 9 -13.68 10.37 6.07
CA SER A 9 -12.41 9.72 6.33
C SER A 9 -11.68 10.64 7.30
N SER A 10 -11.62 10.23 8.57
CA SER A 10 -11.12 11.05 9.65
C SER A 10 -9.77 11.60 9.24
N LYS A 11 -9.66 12.94 9.12
CA LYS A 11 -8.42 13.59 8.68
C LYS A 11 -7.28 13.08 9.55
N PRO A 12 -6.17 12.58 8.96
CA PRO A 12 -5.08 12.02 9.74
C PRO A 12 -4.56 13.07 10.74
N GLY A 13 -4.16 12.61 11.93
CA GLY A 13 -3.58 13.47 12.95
C GLY A 13 -2.35 14.23 12.43
N LEU A 14 -2.01 15.36 13.06
CA LEU A 14 -0.94 16.25 12.59
C LEU A 14 0.40 15.53 12.34
N GLY A 15 0.80 14.61 13.24
CA GLY A 15 2.02 13.83 13.07
C GLY A 15 2.00 12.97 11.81
N MET A 16 0.87 12.31 11.52
CA MET A 16 0.70 11.50 10.32
C MET A 16 0.74 12.37 9.06
N ARG A 17 0.07 13.54 9.07
CA ARG A 17 0.12 14.51 7.96
C ARG A 17 1.53 14.98 7.65
N LEU A 18 2.33 15.28 8.68
CA LEU A 18 3.72 15.68 8.51
C LEU A 18 4.58 14.53 7.95
N ALA A 19 4.36 13.30 8.42
CA ALA A 19 5.04 12.13 7.88
C ALA A 19 4.72 11.89 6.40
N ILE A 20 3.43 11.91 6.04
CA ILE A 20 2.96 11.78 4.65
C ILE A 20 3.59 12.86 3.76
N ALA A 21 3.55 14.13 4.18
CA ALA A 21 4.12 15.23 3.42
C ALA A 21 5.64 15.10 3.25
N SER A 22 6.35 14.69 4.31
CA SER A 22 7.80 14.46 4.28
C SER A 22 8.20 13.35 3.30
N ILE A 23 7.49 12.21 3.36
CA ILE A 23 7.71 11.06 2.48
C ILE A 23 7.39 11.44 1.03
N SER A 24 6.24 12.07 0.77
CA SER A 24 5.86 12.51 -0.58
C SER A 24 6.87 13.48 -1.18
N LYS A 25 7.45 14.38 -0.38
CA LYS A 25 8.52 15.29 -0.83
C LYS A 25 9.82 14.55 -1.14
N ARG A 26 10.14 13.50 -0.39
CA ARG A 26 11.34 12.67 -0.62
C ARG A 26 11.21 11.79 -1.87
N PHE A 27 10.00 11.40 -2.21
CA PHE A 27 9.69 10.44 -3.27
C PHE A 27 8.69 11.04 -4.28
N PRO A 28 9.05 12.12 -5.00
CA PRO A 28 8.12 12.84 -5.86
C PRO A 28 7.60 12.03 -7.05
N LEU A 29 8.30 10.96 -7.44
CA LEU A 29 7.88 10.08 -8.54
C LEU A 29 6.99 8.92 -8.07
N ALA A 30 6.90 8.66 -6.76
CA ALA A 30 5.96 7.69 -6.22
C ALA A 30 4.56 8.31 -6.19
N ARG A 31 3.73 7.98 -7.18
CA ARG A 31 2.33 8.38 -7.20
C ARG A 31 1.62 7.81 -5.97
N ASN A 32 0.84 8.65 -5.28
CA ASN A 32 0.07 8.21 -4.12
C ASN A 32 -1.39 7.94 -4.51
N VAL A 33 -1.98 6.91 -3.89
CA VAL A 33 -3.44 6.72 -3.83
C VAL A 33 -3.90 6.79 -2.38
N SER A 34 -5.14 7.22 -2.16
CA SER A 34 -5.72 7.27 -0.82
C SER A 34 -6.15 5.88 -0.34
N THR A 35 -6.23 5.72 0.98
CA THR A 35 -6.81 4.53 1.62
C THR A 35 -8.26 4.31 1.22
N HIS A 36 -9.04 5.37 1.05
CA HIS A 36 -10.42 5.30 0.55
C HIS A 36 -10.49 4.77 -0.88
N TRP A 37 -9.62 5.24 -1.77
CA TRP A 37 -9.58 4.76 -3.16
C TRP A 37 -9.28 3.25 -3.22
N LEU A 38 -8.29 2.79 -2.44
CA LEU A 38 -7.96 1.36 -2.42
C LEU A 38 -9.11 0.54 -1.86
N ASP A 39 -9.72 0.99 -0.76
CA ASP A 39 -10.86 0.34 -0.13
C ASP A 39 -12.06 0.21 -1.08
N GLN A 40 -12.41 1.27 -1.82
CA GLN A 40 -13.44 1.21 -2.86
C GLN A 40 -13.10 0.16 -3.92
N ARG A 41 -11.86 0.15 -4.42
CA ARG A 41 -11.42 -0.80 -5.44
C ARG A 41 -11.44 -2.25 -4.99
N LEU A 42 -11.26 -2.52 -3.70
CA LEU A 42 -11.36 -3.88 -3.15
C LEU A 42 -12.81 -4.36 -3.00
N HIS A 43 -13.77 -3.45 -2.88
CA HIS A 43 -15.20 -3.76 -2.78
C HIS A 43 -15.93 -3.66 -4.13
N GLU A 44 -15.37 -2.94 -5.10
CA GLU A 44 -15.79 -3.02 -6.49
C GLU A 44 -15.56 -4.46 -6.99
N GLY A 45 -16.57 -5.08 -7.62
CA GLY A 45 -16.52 -6.47 -8.10
C GLY A 45 -15.49 -6.69 -9.23
N GLN A 46 -15.72 -7.68 -10.11
CA GLN A 46 -14.73 -8.21 -11.08
C GLN A 46 -14.22 -7.25 -12.20
N GLY A 47 -14.17 -5.93 -11.99
CA GLY A 47 -13.62 -4.94 -12.93
C GLY A 47 -12.36 -4.20 -12.47
N SER A 48 -11.96 -4.30 -11.20
CA SER A 48 -10.75 -3.64 -10.67
C SER A 48 -9.60 -4.63 -10.53
N HIS A 49 -8.67 -4.64 -11.49
CA HIS A 49 -7.42 -5.40 -11.36
C HIS A 49 -6.45 -4.63 -10.47
N VAL A 50 -6.55 -4.87 -9.16
CA VAL A 50 -5.62 -4.31 -8.16
C VAL A 50 -4.75 -5.42 -7.58
N LYS A 51 -3.44 -5.18 -7.55
CA LYS A 51 -2.48 -6.01 -6.82
C LYS A 51 -1.93 -5.22 -5.64
N ILE A 52 -1.98 -5.80 -4.45
CA ILE A 52 -1.48 -5.14 -3.24
C ILE A 52 -0.17 -5.79 -2.81
N LEU A 53 0.86 -4.99 -2.61
CA LEU A 53 2.17 -5.42 -2.14
C LEU A 53 2.46 -4.86 -0.75
N ASP A 54 2.69 -5.75 0.21
CA ASP A 54 3.16 -5.37 1.54
C ASP A 54 4.70 -5.40 1.58
N CYS A 55 5.30 -4.23 1.77
CA CYS A 55 6.75 -4.04 1.81
C CYS A 55 7.35 -4.14 3.22
N ARG A 56 6.60 -4.67 4.21
CA ARG A 56 7.04 -4.79 5.60
C ARG A 56 7.77 -6.10 5.88
N ALA A 57 8.45 -6.15 7.02
CA ALA A 57 9.06 -7.36 7.51
C ALA A 57 7.99 -8.42 7.85
N GLU A 58 8.37 -9.69 7.87
CA GLU A 58 7.46 -10.82 8.12
C GLU A 58 6.71 -10.68 9.44
N ASN A 59 7.42 -10.37 10.53
CA ASN A 59 6.82 -10.14 11.83
C ASN A 59 5.80 -8.99 11.85
N GLU A 60 5.93 -8.00 10.97
CA GLU A 60 4.93 -6.93 10.84
C GLU A 60 3.68 -7.40 10.07
N TYR A 61 3.88 -8.21 9.02
CA TYR A 61 2.83 -8.80 8.19
C TYR A 61 2.00 -9.83 8.95
N ASP A 62 2.65 -10.62 9.81
CA ASP A 62 2.01 -11.67 10.59
C ASP A 62 1.01 -11.13 11.62
N VAL A 63 1.31 -9.97 12.21
CA VAL A 63 0.38 -9.28 13.12
C VAL A 63 -0.89 -8.88 12.39
N SER A 64 -0.76 -8.39 11.16
CA SER A 64 -1.86 -7.89 10.33
C SER A 64 -1.37 -7.53 8.94
N HIS A 65 -2.22 -7.59 7.94
CA HIS A 65 -2.03 -7.05 6.60
C HIS A 65 -3.40 -6.73 5.96
N ILE A 66 -3.38 -5.91 4.90
CA ILE A 66 -4.57 -5.73 4.05
C ILE A 66 -4.86 -7.06 3.37
N GLU A 67 -6.12 -7.51 3.43
CA GLU A 67 -6.55 -8.78 2.86
C GLU A 67 -6.14 -8.91 1.38
N GLY A 68 -5.61 -10.08 1.01
CA GLY A 68 -5.11 -10.35 -0.34
C GLY A 68 -3.75 -9.73 -0.69
N ALA A 69 -3.11 -9.01 0.24
CA ALA A 69 -1.78 -8.46 0.00
C ALA A 69 -0.70 -9.55 -0.07
N VAL A 70 0.19 -9.43 -1.07
CA VAL A 70 1.38 -10.27 -1.18
C VAL A 70 2.54 -9.60 -0.44
N ARG A 71 3.11 -10.28 0.55
CA ARG A 71 4.34 -9.81 1.20
C ARG A 71 5.52 -9.92 0.26
N ILE A 72 6.26 -8.83 0.09
CA ILE A 72 7.50 -8.79 -0.69
C ILE A 72 8.65 -8.32 0.21
N ASP A 73 9.87 -8.67 -0.17
CA ASP A 73 11.06 -8.02 0.36
C ASP A 73 11.33 -6.74 -0.45
N TYR A 74 11.37 -5.59 0.21
CA TYR A 74 11.51 -4.29 -0.45
C TYR A 74 12.93 -4.05 -0.99
N GLU A 75 13.92 -4.81 -0.50
CA GLU A 75 15.32 -4.71 -0.93
C GLU A 75 15.59 -5.53 -2.21
N SER A 76 14.83 -6.60 -2.40
CA SER A 76 14.87 -7.48 -3.59
C SER A 76 14.72 -6.75 -4.92
N SER A 77 15.30 -7.29 -5.99
CA SER A 77 15.27 -6.66 -7.33
C SER A 77 13.85 -6.51 -7.88
N PRO A 78 13.60 -5.59 -8.84
CA PRO A 78 12.28 -5.43 -9.45
C PRO A 78 11.73 -6.74 -10.03
N GLU A 79 12.59 -7.53 -10.67
CA GLU A 79 12.26 -8.84 -11.24
C GLU A 79 11.75 -9.80 -10.18
N GLU A 80 12.46 -9.90 -9.06
CA GLU A 80 12.07 -10.80 -7.97
C GLU A 80 10.78 -10.34 -7.30
N ILE A 81 10.60 -9.02 -7.12
CA ILE A 81 9.34 -8.47 -6.60
C ILE A 81 8.17 -8.82 -7.52
N LEU A 82 8.30 -8.63 -8.84
CA LEU A 82 7.25 -8.97 -9.80
C LEU A 82 6.96 -10.47 -9.82
N LYS A 83 8.00 -11.30 -9.74
CA LYS A 83 7.89 -12.76 -9.68
C LYS A 83 7.15 -13.23 -8.42
N VAL A 84 7.53 -12.74 -7.23
CA VAL A 84 6.85 -13.05 -5.95
C VAL A 84 5.40 -12.57 -6.00
N ALA A 85 5.15 -11.40 -6.58
CA ALA A 85 3.81 -10.90 -6.81
C ALA A 85 3.01 -11.70 -7.84
N ALA A 86 3.60 -12.69 -8.52
CA ALA A 86 3.00 -13.41 -9.65
C ALA A 86 2.47 -12.44 -10.74
N ILE A 87 3.23 -11.38 -11.01
CA ILE A 87 2.96 -10.41 -12.08
C ILE A 87 3.84 -10.78 -13.27
N ASP A 88 3.23 -11.37 -14.30
CA ASP A 88 3.85 -11.54 -15.61
C ASP A 88 3.41 -10.41 -16.54
N GLN A 89 4.34 -9.52 -16.86
CA GLN A 89 4.08 -8.34 -17.69
C GLN A 89 3.53 -8.71 -19.07
N SER A 90 3.92 -9.86 -19.63
CA SER A 90 3.50 -10.29 -20.97
C SER A 90 2.06 -10.79 -21.01
N SER A 91 1.51 -11.19 -19.86
CA SER A 91 0.15 -11.71 -19.71
C SER A 91 -0.89 -10.65 -19.33
N ILE A 92 -0.48 -9.39 -19.12
CA ILE A 92 -1.39 -8.30 -18.73
C ILE A 92 -2.13 -7.77 -19.95
N VAL A 93 -3.44 -8.06 -20.03
CA VAL A 93 -4.34 -7.60 -21.10
C VAL A 93 -5.04 -6.30 -20.71
N ASP A 94 -5.55 -6.24 -19.48
CA ASP A 94 -6.26 -5.09 -18.91
C ASP A 94 -5.34 -4.24 -18.01
N PRO A 95 -5.66 -2.95 -17.76
CA PRO A 95 -4.88 -2.12 -16.85
C PRO A 95 -4.76 -2.74 -15.45
N LEU A 96 -3.53 -2.82 -14.93
CA LEU A 96 -3.22 -3.35 -13.61
C LEU A 96 -2.70 -2.25 -12.69
N ASP A 97 -3.41 -1.97 -11.60
CA ASP A 97 -2.97 -1.05 -10.56
C ASP A 97 -2.23 -1.84 -9.47
N VAL A 98 -0.94 -1.56 -9.27
CA VAL A 98 -0.10 -2.16 -8.23
C VAL A 98 0.08 -1.17 -7.09
N VAL A 99 -0.50 -1.47 -5.93
CA VAL A 99 -0.47 -0.60 -4.75
C VAL A 99 0.48 -1.19 -3.71
N CYS A 100 1.58 -0.48 -3.46
CA CYS A 100 2.57 -0.81 -2.45
C CYS A 100 2.24 -0.09 -1.14
N TYR A 101 2.36 -0.77 -0.01
CA TYR A 101 2.25 -0.13 1.30
C TYR A 101 3.31 -0.70 2.26
N CYS A 102 3.64 0.10 3.27
CA CYS A 102 4.40 -0.39 4.42
C CYS A 102 3.73 0.09 5.72
N SER A 103 4.50 0.39 6.77
CA SER A 103 3.92 0.91 8.01
C SER A 103 3.45 2.37 7.84
N VAL A 104 4.32 3.24 7.28
CA VAL A 104 4.07 4.70 7.17
C VAL A 104 4.20 5.30 5.76
N GLY A 105 4.81 4.58 4.81
CA GLY A 105 4.95 5.02 3.40
C GLY A 105 6.36 5.00 2.82
N TYR A 106 7.41 4.93 3.65
CA TYR A 106 8.79 5.08 3.13
C TYR A 106 9.24 3.93 2.22
N ARG A 107 9.18 2.68 2.71
CA ARG A 107 9.62 1.49 1.96
C ARG A 107 8.78 1.30 0.69
N SER A 108 7.47 1.51 0.81
CA SER A 108 6.53 1.37 -0.30
C SER A 108 6.68 2.46 -1.37
N SER A 109 6.98 3.71 -1.00
CA SER A 109 7.33 4.74 -1.99
C SER A 109 8.61 4.39 -2.76
N LEU A 110 9.60 3.77 -2.12
CA LEU A 110 10.81 3.28 -2.78
C LEU A 110 10.47 2.16 -3.77
N VAL A 111 9.69 1.16 -3.36
CA VAL A 111 9.30 0.04 -4.22
C VAL A 111 8.45 0.51 -5.41
N ALA A 112 7.46 1.38 -5.19
CA ALA A 112 6.60 1.87 -6.26
C ALA A 112 7.39 2.61 -7.36
N GLN A 113 8.36 3.46 -6.97
CA GLN A 113 9.26 4.10 -7.94
C GLN A 113 10.16 3.10 -8.65
N LYS A 114 10.77 2.19 -7.88
CA LYS A 114 11.67 1.17 -8.40
C LYS A 114 10.99 0.31 -9.48
N LEU A 115 9.75 -0.12 -9.24
CA LEU A 115 8.96 -0.89 -10.20
C LEU A 115 8.52 -0.03 -11.39
N GLN A 116 8.09 1.21 -11.16
CA GLN A 116 7.68 2.13 -12.21
C GLN A 116 8.81 2.40 -13.21
N ASP A 117 10.01 2.67 -12.70
CA ASP A 117 11.20 2.93 -13.52
C ASP A 117 11.60 1.67 -14.28
N TYR A 118 11.66 0.53 -13.59
CA TYR A 118 11.98 -0.76 -14.19
C TYR A 118 11.08 -1.08 -15.39
N VAL A 119 9.75 -1.07 -15.18
CA VAL A 119 8.78 -1.38 -16.23
C VAL A 119 8.86 -0.38 -17.39
N LYS A 120 9.00 0.91 -17.08
CA LYS A 120 9.16 1.94 -18.13
C LYS A 120 10.39 1.65 -19.01
N HIS A 121 11.47 1.14 -18.44
CA HIS A 121 12.69 0.78 -19.16
C HIS A 121 12.55 -0.54 -19.94
N THR A 122 11.81 -1.53 -19.45
CA THR A 122 11.71 -2.86 -20.09
C THR A 122 10.62 -2.96 -21.17
N THR A 123 9.49 -2.27 -21.02
CA THR A 123 8.36 -2.38 -21.97
C THR A 123 8.26 -1.19 -22.94
N GLY A 124 9.00 -0.11 -22.67
CA GLY A 124 8.80 1.18 -23.32
C GLY A 124 7.48 1.87 -22.91
N SER A 125 7.42 3.20 -23.07
CA SER A 125 6.29 4.01 -22.57
C SER A 125 4.93 3.71 -23.22
N SER A 126 4.91 3.18 -24.44
CA SER A 126 3.68 3.05 -25.24
C SER A 126 2.85 1.79 -24.96
N ASN A 127 3.43 0.80 -24.27
CA ASN A 127 2.78 -0.49 -23.99
C ASN A 127 2.62 -0.76 -22.49
N ASN A 128 2.90 0.21 -21.62
CA ASN A 128 2.79 0.03 -20.19
C ASN A 128 1.32 0.04 -19.75
N ARG A 129 0.80 -1.12 -19.34
CA ARG A 129 -0.53 -1.30 -18.75
C ARG A 129 -0.54 -1.30 -17.22
N MET A 130 0.64 -1.17 -16.60
CA MET A 130 0.78 -1.17 -15.15
C MET A 130 0.96 0.24 -14.61
N SER A 131 0.24 0.54 -13.54
CA SER A 131 0.48 1.73 -12.73
C SER A 131 0.94 1.33 -11.34
N PHE A 132 2.01 1.96 -10.84
CA PHE A 132 2.56 1.67 -9.53
C PHE A 132 2.30 2.82 -8.57
N PHE A 133 1.76 2.49 -7.40
CA PHE A 133 1.35 3.48 -6.41
C PHE A 133 1.90 3.17 -5.03
N ASN A 134 2.15 4.22 -4.25
CA ASN A 134 2.24 4.13 -2.80
C ASN A 134 0.85 4.37 -2.18
N LEU A 135 0.49 3.56 -1.19
CA LEU A 135 -0.67 3.84 -0.34
C LEU A 135 -0.33 4.95 0.65
N GLU A 136 -0.97 6.11 0.50
CA GLU A 136 -0.74 7.28 1.34
C GLU A 136 -0.97 6.95 2.83
N GLY A 137 0.03 7.23 3.68
CA GLY A 137 -0.01 6.89 5.12
C GLY A 137 0.04 5.40 5.44
N SER A 138 0.00 4.55 4.40
CA SER A 138 0.12 3.09 4.42
C SER A 138 -0.71 2.41 5.52
N LEU A 139 -0.23 1.29 6.09
CA LEU A 139 -1.05 0.49 7.00
C LEU A 139 -1.45 1.27 8.26
N PHE A 140 -0.64 2.21 8.75
CA PHE A 140 -1.00 2.97 9.94
C PHE A 140 -2.22 3.86 9.71
N LYS A 141 -2.27 4.56 8.56
CA LYS A 141 -3.47 5.33 8.21
C LYS A 141 -4.67 4.41 7.96
N TRP A 142 -4.46 3.29 7.29
CA TRP A 142 -5.49 2.27 7.07
C TRP A 142 -6.11 1.76 8.39
N ALA A 143 -5.27 1.37 9.34
CA ALA A 143 -5.69 0.89 10.66
C ALA A 143 -6.35 2.00 11.50
N ASN A 144 -5.80 3.21 11.50
CA ASN A 144 -6.39 4.36 12.21
C ASN A 144 -7.78 4.74 11.68
N GLU A 145 -8.08 4.40 10.42
CA GLU A 145 -9.39 4.56 9.80
C GLU A 145 -10.33 3.36 10.05
N ASN A 146 -9.92 2.40 10.88
CA ASN A 146 -10.66 1.19 11.24
C ASN A 146 -11.06 0.34 10.02
N ARG A 147 -10.20 0.28 9.00
CA ARG A 147 -10.42 -0.55 7.82
C ARG A 147 -10.05 -2.01 8.06
N HIS A 148 -10.69 -2.91 7.33
CA HIS A 148 -10.49 -4.36 7.46
C HIS A 148 -9.02 -4.76 7.27
N MET A 149 -8.51 -5.59 8.17
CA MET A 149 -7.19 -6.22 8.10
C MET A 149 -7.29 -7.65 8.60
N THR A 150 -6.38 -8.50 8.12
CA THR A 150 -6.30 -9.92 8.48
C THR A 150 -4.93 -10.25 9.04
N ASN A 151 -4.82 -11.21 9.97
CA ASN A 151 -3.54 -11.71 10.48
C ASN A 151 -3.00 -12.85 9.59
N SER A 152 -1.84 -13.42 9.93
CA SER A 152 -1.28 -14.57 9.20
C SER A 152 -2.14 -15.84 9.22
N GLU A 153 -3.10 -15.94 10.14
CA GLU A 153 -4.06 -17.05 10.22
C GLU A 153 -5.30 -16.81 9.32
N GLY A 154 -5.36 -15.65 8.65
CA GLY A 154 -6.52 -15.24 7.85
C GLY A 154 -7.71 -14.76 8.69
N CYS A 155 -7.52 -14.54 9.99
CA CYS A 155 -8.54 -14.01 10.88
C CYS A 155 -8.53 -12.48 10.87
N GLU A 156 -9.73 -11.88 10.97
CA GLU A 156 -9.88 -10.44 11.13
C GLU A 156 -9.12 -9.94 12.38
N THR A 157 -8.40 -8.84 12.23
CA THR A 157 -7.66 -8.19 13.31
C THR A 157 -7.74 -6.68 13.16
N LYS A 158 -7.82 -5.98 14.29
CA LYS A 158 -7.67 -4.52 14.34
C LYS A 158 -6.25 -4.08 14.66
N PHE A 159 -5.39 -5.02 15.06
CA PHE A 159 -4.05 -4.70 15.54
C PHE A 159 -3.09 -4.51 14.38
N ALA A 160 -2.05 -3.71 14.57
CA ALA A 160 -0.94 -3.56 13.65
C ALA A 160 0.40 -3.45 14.41
N HIS A 161 1.45 -3.97 13.78
CA HIS A 161 2.80 -3.86 14.33
C HIS A 161 3.27 -2.40 14.32
N PRO A 162 3.73 -1.81 15.44
CA PRO A 162 4.07 -0.40 15.53
C PRO A 162 5.37 -0.01 14.79
N TYR A 163 6.00 -0.96 14.11
CA TYR A 163 7.32 -0.88 13.47
C TYR A 163 8.44 -0.61 14.47
N ASN A 164 8.44 0.55 15.12
CA ASN A 164 9.33 0.89 16.23
C ASN A 164 8.70 1.94 17.16
N ALA A 165 9.36 2.26 18.27
CA ALA A 165 8.85 3.18 19.29
C ALA A 165 8.59 4.61 18.79
N VAL A 166 9.28 5.05 17.73
CA VAL A 166 9.15 6.42 17.20
C VAL A 166 7.97 6.50 16.25
N PHE A 167 7.96 5.69 15.18
CA PHE A 167 6.89 5.71 14.19
C PHE A 167 5.59 5.11 14.74
N GLY A 168 5.65 4.21 15.72
CA GLY A 168 4.48 3.66 16.39
C GLY A 168 3.57 4.74 16.99
N LYS A 169 4.10 5.93 17.31
CA LYS A 169 3.29 7.08 17.76
C LYS A 169 2.28 7.58 16.72
N LEU A 170 2.46 7.22 15.44
CA LEU A 170 1.55 7.54 14.34
C LEU A 170 0.40 6.53 14.21
N LEU A 171 0.46 5.39 14.89
CA LEU A 171 -0.60 4.39 14.98
C LEU A 171 -1.34 4.58 16.31
N ASN A 172 -2.67 4.53 16.31
CA ASN A 172 -3.47 4.65 17.53
C ASN A 172 -3.04 3.60 18.56
N SER A 173 -2.90 4.01 19.83
CA SER A 173 -2.25 3.18 20.86
C SER A 173 -2.95 1.86 21.14
N ASP A 174 -4.27 1.84 21.03
CA ASP A 174 -5.14 0.68 21.21
C ASP A 174 -5.07 -0.33 20.05
N LEU A 175 -4.45 0.06 18.93
CA LEU A 175 -4.22 -0.80 17.76
C LEU A 175 -2.83 -1.45 17.76
N ARG A 176 -1.93 -1.12 18.69
CA ARG A 176 -0.53 -1.60 18.63
C ARG A 176 -0.39 -3.02 19.19
N LYS A 177 0.20 -3.94 18.43
CA LYS A 177 0.60 -5.29 18.87
C LYS A 177 1.95 -5.69 18.26
N SER A 178 2.85 -6.26 19.05
CA SER A 178 4.19 -6.69 18.63
C SER A 178 4.38 -8.18 18.82
#